data_AF-A0A497XD12-F1
#
_entry.id   AF-A0A497XD12-F1
#
_cell.length_a   1.000
_cell.length_b   1.000
_cell.length_c   1.000
_cell.angle_alpha   90.00
_cell.angle_beta   90.00
_cell.angle_gamma   90.00
#
_symmetry.space_group_name_H-M   'P 1'
#
loop_
_entity.id
_entity.type
_entity.pdbx_description
1 polymer ?
#
loop_
_entity_poly.entity_id
_entity_poly.type
_entity_poly.pdbx_seq_one_letter_code
_entity_poly.pdbx_strand_id
1 'polypeptide(L)'
;MTHAPSLPDDPLAPLVPPEDQRQAARMAHDAFARLFRLSVEGKPAALAAGVAELEIGCREWCSAAGSEEARALRQALLASGIDQWALAYSQAFELTQLPGPSALLGALRAGLDVVADARFQQQFESVEREEMHAIDFKVELRRAIHLALWHAMAACDDRAEAARIMRGLGGMMLALIERMPLVGWRLVADALAHVQIRLLSQNAPLPQETTQRLFESLRLSLPAQRHREILAAAGQAVLAWQQARRPN
;
A
#
# COMPACT_ATOMS: atom_id res chain seq x y z
N MET A 1 22.11 -4.90 -23.17
CA MET A 1 21.52 -4.80 -21.82
C MET A 1 21.13 -3.35 -21.63
N THR A 2 19.86 -3.00 -21.86
CA THR A 2 19.36 -1.65 -21.63
C THR A 2 19.08 -1.53 -20.15
N HIS A 3 19.97 -0.86 -19.40
CA HIS A 3 19.70 -0.50 -18.01
C HIS A 3 18.44 0.36 -17.99
N ALA A 4 17.42 -0.07 -17.24
CA ALA A 4 16.27 0.78 -16.97
C ALA A 4 16.80 2.07 -16.30
N PRO A 5 16.33 3.26 -16.70
CA PRO A 5 16.78 4.50 -16.10
C PRO A 5 16.57 4.46 -14.58
N SER A 6 17.56 4.93 -13.83
CA SER A 6 17.48 5.09 -12.37
C SER A 6 16.21 5.88 -12.02
N LEU A 7 15.58 5.53 -10.91
CA LEU A 7 14.44 6.31 -10.41
C LEU A 7 14.91 7.76 -10.17
N PRO A 8 14.09 8.77 -10.48
CA PRO A 8 14.36 10.13 -10.02
C PRO A 8 14.52 10.18 -8.51
N ASP A 9 15.21 11.19 -8.00
CA ASP A 9 15.34 11.41 -6.56
C ASP A 9 13.99 11.79 -5.93
N ASP A 10 13.78 11.40 -4.68
CA ASP A 10 12.61 11.79 -3.88
C ASP A 10 12.83 13.18 -3.27
N PRO A 11 12.06 14.22 -3.69
CA PRO A 11 12.21 15.58 -3.17
C PRO A 11 11.90 15.73 -1.68
N LEU A 12 11.18 14.77 -1.07
CA LEU A 12 10.78 14.82 0.34
C LEU A 12 11.73 14.02 1.25
N ALA A 13 12.68 13.26 0.69
CA ALA A 13 13.68 12.52 1.46
C ALA A 13 14.50 13.39 2.45
N PRO A 14 14.83 14.67 2.15
CA PRO A 14 15.50 15.55 3.12
C PRO A 14 14.66 15.89 4.35
N LEU A 15 13.32 15.86 4.26
CA LEU A 15 12.42 16.13 5.38
C LEU A 15 12.11 14.85 6.16
N VAL A 16 11.81 13.76 5.45
CA VAL A 16 11.55 12.44 6.03
C VAL A 16 12.37 11.41 5.26
N PRO A 17 13.47 10.88 5.86
CA PRO A 17 14.35 9.94 5.20
C PRO A 17 13.66 8.64 4.78
N PRO A 18 14.22 7.90 3.80
CA PRO A 18 13.65 6.65 3.28
C PRO A 18 13.22 5.63 4.34
N GLU A 19 13.99 5.45 5.42
CA GLU A 19 13.62 4.51 6.49
C GLU A 19 12.38 4.95 7.25
N ASP A 20 12.24 6.25 7.53
CA ASP A 20 11.07 6.80 8.20
C ASP A 20 9.83 6.76 7.29
N GLN A 21 10.01 6.93 5.98
CA GLN A 21 8.94 6.74 5.00
C GLN A 21 8.42 5.29 4.98
N ARG A 22 9.32 4.30 4.93
CA ARG A 22 8.94 2.88 5.04
C ARG A 22 8.30 2.59 6.39
N GLN A 23 8.80 3.21 7.46
CA GLN A 23 8.22 3.06 8.80
C GLN A 23 6.78 3.60 8.85
N ALA A 24 6.50 4.74 8.23
CA ALA A 24 5.14 5.28 8.14
C ALA A 24 4.17 4.30 7.43
N ALA A 25 4.62 3.66 6.35
CA ALA A 25 3.82 2.66 5.64
C ALA A 25 3.50 1.44 6.52
N ARG A 26 4.50 0.95 7.27
CA ARG A 26 4.30 -0.16 8.23
C ARG A 26 3.37 0.22 9.37
N MET A 27 3.56 1.41 9.96
CA MET A 27 2.69 1.91 11.02
C MET A 27 1.23 2.06 10.55
N ALA A 28 1.02 2.56 9.32
CA ALA A 28 -0.30 2.65 8.73
C ALA A 28 -0.95 1.27 8.55
N HIS A 29 -0.18 0.27 8.07
CA HIS A 29 -0.65 -1.11 7.97
C HIS A 29 -1.03 -1.69 9.34
N ASP A 30 -0.17 -1.55 10.35
CA ASP A 30 -0.40 -2.10 11.68
C ASP A 30 -1.63 -1.45 12.36
N ALA A 31 -1.75 -0.11 12.23
CA ALA A 31 -2.90 0.64 12.71
C ALA A 31 -4.19 0.18 12.02
N PHE A 32 -4.19 0.07 10.69
CA PHE A 32 -5.33 -0.41 9.93
C PHE A 32 -5.72 -1.84 10.33
N ALA A 33 -4.77 -2.78 10.34
CA ALA A 33 -5.04 -4.18 10.65
C ALA A 33 -5.63 -4.37 12.06
N ARG A 34 -5.12 -3.63 13.04
CA ARG A 34 -5.65 -3.61 14.41
C ARG A 34 -7.07 -3.05 14.46
N LEU A 35 -7.30 -1.89 13.86
CA LEU A 35 -8.60 -1.21 13.89
C LEU A 35 -9.67 -1.97 13.10
N PHE A 36 -9.28 -2.59 11.99
CA PHE A 36 -10.16 -3.45 11.21
C PHE A 36 -10.65 -4.63 12.05
N ARG A 37 -9.73 -5.33 12.74
CA ARG A 37 -10.07 -6.45 13.63
C ARG A 37 -11.01 -6.02 14.77
N LEU A 38 -10.69 -4.92 15.44
CA LEU A 38 -11.53 -4.37 16.53
C LEU A 38 -12.93 -3.96 16.03
N SER A 39 -13.01 -3.47 14.79
CA SER A 39 -14.29 -3.11 14.16
C SER A 39 -15.14 -4.36 13.88
N VAL A 40 -14.52 -5.44 13.40
CA VAL A 40 -15.20 -6.73 13.12
C VAL A 40 -15.63 -7.44 14.41
N GLU A 41 -14.86 -7.34 15.50
CA GLU A 41 -15.21 -7.91 16.81
C GLU A 41 -16.45 -7.25 17.45
N GLY A 42 -16.89 -6.08 16.97
CA GLY A 42 -18.16 -5.47 17.36
C GLY A 42 -18.21 -4.97 18.80
N LYS A 43 -17.07 -4.59 19.40
CA LYS A 43 -16.98 -4.07 20.77
C LYS A 43 -16.62 -2.58 20.79
N PRO A 44 -17.59 -1.66 20.88
CA PRO A 44 -17.34 -0.22 20.75
C PRO A 44 -16.32 0.35 21.73
N ALA A 45 -16.34 -0.11 22.99
CA ALA A 45 -15.37 0.34 24.00
C ALA A 45 -13.93 -0.09 23.69
N ALA A 46 -13.76 -1.32 23.18
CA ALA A 46 -12.44 -1.83 22.79
C ALA A 46 -11.91 -1.10 21.54
N LEU A 47 -12.80 -0.79 20.58
CA LEU A 47 -12.46 0.01 19.42
C LEU A 47 -12.01 1.42 19.83
N ALA A 48 -12.78 2.10 20.70
CA ALA A 48 -12.43 3.44 21.19
C ALA A 48 -11.08 3.46 21.92
N ALA A 49 -10.82 2.48 22.79
CA ALA A 49 -9.53 2.35 23.47
C ALA A 49 -8.38 2.10 22.48
N GLY A 50 -8.61 1.25 21.47
CA GLY A 50 -7.62 0.99 20.42
C GLY A 50 -7.30 2.22 19.56
N VAL A 51 -8.31 3.04 19.24
CA VAL A 51 -8.12 4.32 18.54
C VAL A 51 -7.27 5.27 19.39
N ALA A 52 -7.59 5.45 20.67
CA ALA A 52 -6.85 6.35 21.55
C ALA A 52 -5.38 5.95 21.71
N GLU A 53 -5.09 4.65 21.86
CA GLU A 53 -3.72 4.15 21.96
C GLU A 53 -2.92 4.38 20.67
N LEU A 54 -3.52 4.10 19.50
CA LEU A 54 -2.88 4.33 18.22
C LEU A 54 -2.67 5.82 17.93
N GLU A 55 -3.60 6.68 18.34
CA GLU A 55 -3.45 8.13 18.23
C GLU A 55 -2.20 8.61 18.97
N ILE A 56 -2.03 8.18 20.24
CA ILE A 56 -0.87 8.56 21.06
C ILE A 56 0.43 8.15 20.35
N GLY A 57 0.55 6.87 19.95
CA GLY A 57 1.75 6.37 19.29
C GLY A 57 2.06 7.07 17.96
N CYS A 58 1.03 7.39 17.17
CA CYS A 58 1.20 8.16 15.93
C CYS A 58 1.68 9.59 16.22
N ARG A 59 1.11 10.26 17.23
CA ARG A 59 1.52 11.62 17.62
C ARG A 59 2.94 11.67 18.16
N GLU A 60 3.32 10.70 18.99
CA GLU A 60 4.69 10.57 19.52
C GLU A 60 5.71 10.39 18.38
N TRP A 61 5.40 9.54 17.40
CA TRP A 61 6.29 9.36 16.25
C TRP A 61 6.39 10.62 15.37
N CYS A 62 5.28 11.33 15.16
CA CYS A 62 5.29 12.61 14.44
C CYS A 62 6.06 13.70 15.21
N SER A 63 5.90 13.77 16.54
CA SER A 63 6.51 14.81 17.36
C SER A 63 8.04 14.69 17.44
N ALA A 64 8.56 13.46 17.29
CA ALA A 64 9.98 13.15 17.18
C ALA A 64 10.65 13.63 15.87
N ALA A 65 9.93 14.33 14.98
CA ALA A 65 10.51 14.95 13.79
C ALA A 65 11.38 16.18 14.15
N GLY A 66 12.42 16.43 13.36
CA GLY A 66 13.37 17.54 13.60
C GLY A 66 12.85 18.94 13.26
N SER A 67 11.69 19.05 12.61
CA SER A 67 11.05 20.34 12.26
C SER A 67 9.52 20.19 12.17
N GLU A 68 8.81 21.32 12.14
CA GLU A 68 7.35 21.34 11.95
C GLU A 68 6.94 20.85 10.55
N GLU A 69 7.74 21.13 9.52
CA GLU A 69 7.53 20.63 8.17
C GLU A 69 7.70 19.11 8.09
N ALA A 70 8.73 18.56 8.75
CA ALA A 70 8.94 17.13 8.83
C ALA A 70 7.83 16.44 9.65
N ARG A 71 7.37 17.07 10.75
CA ARG A 71 6.22 16.60 11.54
C ARG A 71 4.95 16.55 10.69
N ALA A 72 4.66 17.62 9.95
CA ALA A 72 3.51 17.68 9.06
C ALA A 72 3.58 16.61 7.97
N LEU A 73 4.76 16.38 7.38
CA LEU A 73 4.97 15.32 6.40
C LEU A 73 4.78 13.92 7.00
N ARG A 74 5.36 13.63 8.19
CA ARG A 74 5.13 12.37 8.89
C ARG A 74 3.63 12.10 9.13
N GLN A 75 2.90 13.13 9.57
CA GLN A 75 1.46 13.03 9.77
C GLN A 75 0.69 12.80 8.45
N ALA A 76 1.09 13.48 7.37
CA ALA A 76 0.52 13.27 6.04
C ALA A 76 0.74 11.83 5.53
N LEU A 77 1.92 11.25 5.75
CA LEU A 77 2.22 9.86 5.38
C LEU A 77 1.34 8.87 6.16
N LEU A 78 1.20 9.04 7.48
CA LEU A 78 0.32 8.17 8.28
C LEU A 78 -1.14 8.27 7.83
N ALA A 79 -1.65 9.49 7.68
CA ALA A 79 -3.03 9.71 7.23
C ALA A 79 -3.28 9.11 5.84
N SER A 80 -2.36 9.36 4.90
CA SER A 80 -2.47 8.82 3.53
C SER A 80 -2.41 7.30 3.53
N GLY A 81 -1.56 6.70 4.36
CA GLY A 81 -1.44 5.24 4.47
C GLY A 81 -2.71 4.60 5.02
N ILE A 82 -3.24 5.14 6.13
CA ILE A 82 -4.47 4.65 6.77
C ILE A 82 -5.66 4.77 5.83
N ASP A 83 -5.80 5.91 5.14
CA ASP A 83 -6.86 6.15 4.16
C ASP A 83 -6.77 5.18 2.98
N GLN A 84 -5.58 4.98 2.43
CA GLN A 84 -5.38 4.05 1.30
C GLN A 84 -5.67 2.59 1.68
N TRP A 85 -5.31 2.16 2.89
CA TRP A 85 -5.70 0.83 3.39
C TRP A 85 -7.21 0.69 3.53
N ALA A 86 -7.87 1.69 4.10
CA ALA A 86 -9.32 1.72 4.26
C ALA A 86 -10.02 1.68 2.90
N LEU A 87 -9.58 2.49 1.94
CA LEU A 87 -10.10 2.51 0.58
C LEU A 87 -9.93 1.15 -0.12
N ALA A 88 -8.75 0.55 -0.02
CA ALA A 88 -8.46 -0.73 -0.66
C ALA A 88 -9.37 -1.86 -0.15
N TYR A 89 -9.59 -1.93 1.17
CA TYR A 89 -10.47 -2.93 1.75
C TYR A 89 -11.95 -2.64 1.48
N SER A 90 -12.38 -1.38 1.55
CA SER A 90 -13.75 -1.01 1.19
C SER A 90 -14.08 -1.40 -0.25
N GLN A 91 -13.14 -1.19 -1.19
CA GLN A 91 -13.32 -1.59 -2.59
C GLN A 91 -13.28 -3.12 -2.78
N ALA A 92 -12.31 -3.81 -2.19
CA ALA A 92 -12.14 -5.25 -2.39
C ALA A 92 -13.24 -6.08 -1.71
N PHE A 93 -13.73 -5.62 -0.56
CA PHE A 93 -14.72 -6.32 0.25
C PHE A 93 -16.12 -5.70 0.24
N GLU A 94 -16.34 -4.63 -0.53
CA GLU A 94 -17.64 -3.91 -0.63
C GLU A 94 -18.15 -3.41 0.73
N LEU A 95 -17.24 -2.93 1.57
CA LEU A 95 -17.56 -2.43 2.90
C LEU A 95 -18.10 -1.01 2.79
N THR A 96 -19.23 -0.76 3.46
CA THR A 96 -19.86 0.55 3.50
C THR A 96 -19.26 1.47 4.56
N GLN A 97 -18.67 0.92 5.62
CA GLN A 97 -18.12 1.66 6.74
C GLN A 97 -16.90 0.96 7.34
N LEU A 98 -15.91 1.76 7.72
CA LEU A 98 -14.72 1.34 8.45
C LEU A 98 -14.51 2.29 9.65
N PRO A 99 -15.29 2.12 10.74
CA PRO A 99 -15.37 3.11 11.81
C PRO A 99 -14.03 3.34 12.53
N GLY A 100 -13.21 2.29 12.69
CA GLY A 100 -11.89 2.40 13.31
C GLY A 100 -10.95 3.36 12.56
N PRO A 101 -10.60 3.07 11.29
CA PRO A 101 -9.77 3.98 10.48
C PRO A 101 -10.32 5.42 10.42
N SER A 102 -11.63 5.60 10.23
CA SER A 102 -12.25 6.92 10.19
C SER A 102 -12.10 7.68 11.52
N ALA A 103 -12.28 7.00 12.66
CA ALA A 103 -12.09 7.59 13.98
C ALA A 103 -10.63 8.00 14.21
N LEU A 104 -9.65 7.16 13.83
CA LEU A 104 -8.24 7.49 13.97
C LEU A 104 -7.83 8.69 13.09
N LEU A 105 -8.28 8.73 11.84
CA LEU A 105 -8.03 9.88 10.95
C LEU A 105 -8.60 11.18 11.54
N GLY A 106 -9.82 11.14 12.08
CA GLY A 106 -10.44 12.27 12.78
C GLY A 106 -9.63 12.70 14.01
N ALA A 107 -9.21 11.74 14.84
CA ALA A 107 -8.42 12.01 16.04
C ALA A 107 -7.10 12.69 15.69
N LEU A 108 -6.35 12.17 14.70
CA LEU A 108 -5.07 12.75 14.28
C LEU A 108 -5.20 14.22 13.87
N ARG A 109 -6.31 14.60 13.20
CA ARG A 109 -6.57 15.98 12.79
C ARG A 109 -7.10 16.89 13.91
N ALA A 110 -7.86 16.37 14.86
CA ALA A 110 -8.54 17.16 15.89
C ALA A 110 -7.60 17.98 16.79
N GLY A 111 -6.34 17.58 16.92
CA GLY A 111 -5.33 18.26 17.74
C GLY A 111 -4.52 19.33 17.01
N LEU A 112 -4.81 19.63 15.74
CA LEU A 112 -4.06 20.61 14.96
C LEU A 112 -4.63 22.02 15.12
N ASP A 113 -3.74 22.99 15.31
CA ASP A 113 -4.09 24.40 15.11
C ASP A 113 -4.19 24.73 13.61
N VAL A 114 -4.67 25.94 13.30
CA VAL A 114 -4.90 26.39 11.91
C VAL A 114 -3.62 26.33 11.06
N VAL A 115 -2.47 26.64 11.64
CA VAL A 115 -1.19 26.68 10.90
C VAL A 115 -0.68 25.26 10.66
N ALA A 116 -0.77 24.40 11.68
CA ALA A 116 -0.39 23.00 11.58
C ALA A 116 -1.30 22.22 10.61
N ASP A 117 -2.61 22.47 10.62
CA ASP A 117 -3.56 21.86 9.68
C ASP A 117 -3.28 22.30 8.24
N ALA A 118 -2.97 23.58 8.01
CA ALA A 118 -2.58 24.07 6.68
C ALA A 118 -1.29 23.40 6.17
N ARG A 119 -0.26 23.25 7.02
CA ARG A 119 0.97 22.52 6.66
C ARG A 119 0.69 21.05 6.36
N PHE A 120 -0.11 20.40 7.21
CA PHE A 120 -0.53 19.01 7.00
C PHE A 120 -1.22 18.84 5.63
N GLN A 121 -2.18 19.71 5.31
CA GLN A 121 -2.94 19.63 4.06
C GLN A 121 -2.04 19.78 2.83
N GLN A 122 -1.09 20.73 2.87
CA GLN A 122 -0.10 20.90 1.80
C GLN A 122 0.75 19.64 1.59
N GLN A 123 1.23 19.02 2.67
CA GLN A 123 2.03 17.79 2.58
C GLN A 123 1.19 16.60 2.09
N PHE A 124 -0.05 16.48 2.58
CA PHE A 124 -0.97 15.41 2.18
C PHE A 124 -1.26 15.45 0.67
N GLU A 125 -1.61 16.62 0.15
CA GLU A 125 -1.85 16.82 -1.30
C GLU A 125 -0.58 16.58 -2.13
N SER A 126 0.56 17.07 -1.63
CA SER A 126 1.87 16.92 -2.28
C SER A 126 2.26 15.44 -2.44
N VAL A 127 2.03 14.62 -1.42
CA VAL A 127 2.28 13.16 -1.47
C VAL A 127 1.37 12.49 -2.50
N GLU A 128 0.11 12.89 -2.63
CA GLU A 128 -0.82 12.25 -3.57
C GLU A 128 -0.61 12.65 -5.03
N ARG A 129 -0.25 13.92 -5.27
CA ARG A 129 -0.17 14.50 -6.61
C ARG A 129 1.13 14.17 -7.33
N GLU A 130 2.25 14.16 -6.62
CA GLU A 130 3.57 14.02 -7.24
C GLU A 130 4.08 12.59 -7.11
N GLU A 131 4.32 11.89 -8.22
CA GLU A 131 4.72 10.47 -8.21
C GLU A 131 5.93 10.20 -7.31
N MET A 132 6.94 11.06 -7.39
CA MET A 132 8.24 10.88 -6.75
C MET A 132 8.30 11.34 -5.29
N HIS A 133 7.28 12.05 -4.82
CA HIS A 133 7.20 12.46 -3.43
C HIS A 133 6.91 11.24 -2.54
N ALA A 134 7.78 11.04 -1.56
CA ALA A 134 7.71 9.93 -0.61
C ALA A 134 7.67 8.56 -1.31
N ILE A 135 8.58 8.33 -2.26
CA ILE A 135 8.54 7.15 -3.12
C ILE A 135 8.74 5.85 -2.33
N ASP A 136 9.60 5.86 -1.31
CA ASP A 136 9.85 4.69 -0.46
C ASP A 136 8.59 4.32 0.35
N PHE A 137 7.85 5.32 0.84
CA PHE A 137 6.55 5.10 1.47
C PHE A 137 5.55 4.47 0.50
N LYS A 138 5.42 5.01 -0.73
CA LYS A 138 4.47 4.51 -1.73
C LYS A 138 4.80 3.09 -2.17
N VAL A 139 6.08 2.78 -2.39
CA VAL A 139 6.54 1.42 -2.74
C VAL A 139 6.13 0.43 -1.66
N GLU A 140 6.49 0.73 -0.40
CA GLU A 140 6.20 -0.16 0.73
C GLU A 140 4.68 -0.32 0.94
N LEU A 141 3.93 0.79 0.91
CA LEU A 141 2.48 0.80 1.10
C LEU A 141 1.75 0.00 0.00
N ARG A 142 2.06 0.27 -1.27
CA ARG A 142 1.39 -0.41 -2.40
C ARG A 142 1.71 -1.89 -2.43
N ARG A 143 2.97 -2.27 -2.17
CA ARG A 143 3.36 -3.67 -2.03
C ARG A 143 2.55 -4.35 -0.93
N ALA A 144 2.48 -3.75 0.25
CA ALA A 144 1.78 -4.32 1.39
C ALA A 144 0.27 -4.50 1.11
N ILE A 145 -0.40 -3.47 0.57
CA ILE A 145 -1.82 -3.53 0.20
C ILE A 145 -2.07 -4.63 -0.85
N HIS A 146 -1.31 -4.64 -1.95
CA HIS A 146 -1.51 -5.60 -3.02
C HIS A 146 -1.32 -7.05 -2.54
N LEU A 147 -0.30 -7.29 -1.71
CA LEU A 147 -0.04 -8.62 -1.16
C LEU A 147 -1.08 -9.03 -0.13
N ALA A 148 -1.55 -8.12 0.73
CA ALA A 148 -2.61 -8.43 1.69
C ALA A 148 -3.91 -8.85 0.99
N LEU A 149 -4.30 -8.15 -0.07
CA LEU A 149 -5.47 -8.52 -0.87
C LEU A 149 -5.28 -9.83 -1.64
N TRP A 150 -4.10 -10.06 -2.19
CA TRP A 150 -3.78 -11.34 -2.80
C TRP A 150 -3.84 -12.49 -1.78
N HIS A 151 -3.32 -12.28 -0.57
CA HIS A 151 -3.38 -13.25 0.52
C HIS A 151 -4.81 -13.50 1.00
N ALA A 152 -5.63 -12.46 1.11
CA ALA A 152 -7.04 -12.60 1.45
C ALA A 152 -7.79 -13.42 0.39
N MET A 153 -7.56 -13.12 -0.90
CA MET A 153 -8.09 -13.93 -2.00
C MET A 153 -7.63 -15.39 -1.93
N ALA A 154 -6.35 -15.62 -1.63
CA ALA A 154 -5.79 -16.97 -1.55
C ALA A 154 -6.34 -17.79 -0.37
N ALA A 155 -6.86 -17.11 0.66
CA ALA A 155 -7.49 -17.71 1.83
C ALA A 155 -9.01 -17.92 1.66
N CYS A 156 -9.62 -17.45 0.57
CA CYS A 156 -11.04 -17.66 0.31
C CYS A 156 -11.33 -19.11 -0.08
N ASP A 157 -12.40 -19.66 0.48
CA ASP A 157 -12.98 -20.94 0.06
C ASP A 157 -14.06 -20.76 -1.04
N ASP A 158 -14.60 -19.55 -1.19
CA ASP A 158 -15.57 -19.20 -2.23
C ASP A 158 -14.89 -18.60 -3.48
N ARG A 159 -15.18 -19.19 -4.65
CA ARG A 159 -14.71 -18.70 -5.95
C ARG A 159 -15.26 -17.32 -6.29
N ALA A 160 -16.50 -17.02 -5.94
CA ALA A 160 -17.11 -15.73 -6.27
C ALA A 160 -16.45 -14.61 -5.46
N GLU A 161 -16.24 -14.83 -4.17
CA GLU A 161 -15.46 -13.95 -3.30
C GLU A 161 -14.01 -13.77 -3.79
N ALA A 162 -13.29 -14.86 -4.07
CA ALA A 162 -11.93 -14.81 -4.57
C ALA A 162 -11.82 -13.99 -5.88
N ALA A 163 -12.76 -14.21 -6.81
CA ALA A 163 -12.81 -13.47 -8.07
C ALA A 163 -13.10 -11.98 -7.85
N ARG A 164 -13.93 -11.63 -6.86
CA ARG A 164 -14.25 -10.24 -6.50
C ARG A 164 -13.05 -9.50 -5.93
N ILE A 165 -12.36 -10.08 -4.95
CA ILE A 165 -11.14 -9.50 -4.37
C ILE A 165 -10.09 -9.31 -5.49
N MET A 166 -9.95 -10.30 -6.37
CA MET A 166 -8.99 -10.21 -7.48
C MET A 166 -9.35 -9.11 -8.50
N ARG A 167 -10.64 -8.90 -8.81
CA ARG A 167 -11.07 -7.77 -9.63
C ARG A 167 -10.72 -6.44 -8.99
N GLY A 168 -10.94 -6.30 -7.68
CA GLY A 168 -10.53 -5.12 -6.91
C GLY A 168 -9.02 -4.87 -6.98
N LEU A 169 -8.22 -5.92 -6.75
CA LEU A 169 -6.76 -5.86 -6.86
C LEU A 169 -6.30 -5.43 -8.25
N GLY A 170 -6.84 -6.05 -9.31
CA GLY A 170 -6.51 -5.70 -10.69
C GLY A 170 -6.88 -4.25 -11.04
N GLY A 171 -8.05 -3.78 -10.60
CA GLY A 171 -8.47 -2.39 -10.77
C GLY A 171 -7.52 -1.40 -10.10
N MET A 172 -7.09 -1.68 -8.86
CA MET A 172 -6.11 -0.86 -8.15
C MET A 172 -4.75 -0.82 -8.86
N MET A 173 -4.27 -1.95 -9.38
CA MET A 173 -3.02 -2.00 -10.15
C MET A 173 -3.09 -1.16 -11.43
N LEU A 174 -4.21 -1.22 -12.15
CA LEU A 174 -4.42 -0.40 -13.36
C LEU A 174 -4.49 1.10 -13.03
N ALA A 175 -5.27 1.46 -11.99
CA ALA A 175 -5.36 2.85 -11.54
C ALA A 175 -4.01 3.39 -11.05
N LEU A 176 -3.17 2.55 -10.43
CA LEU A 176 -1.82 2.94 -10.02
C LEU A 176 -0.93 3.25 -11.24
N ILE A 177 -1.00 2.44 -12.30
CA ILE A 177 -0.25 2.68 -13.54
C ILE A 177 -0.69 3.96 -14.22
N GLU A 178 -2.00 4.25 -14.21
CA GLU A 178 -2.56 5.47 -14.80
C GLU A 178 -2.20 6.72 -14.01
N ARG A 179 -2.29 6.67 -12.68
CA ARG A 179 -1.96 7.80 -11.79
C ARG A 179 -0.46 8.05 -11.66
N MET A 180 0.36 7.01 -11.86
CA MET A 180 1.81 7.08 -11.76
C MET A 180 2.48 6.55 -13.04
N PRO A 181 2.38 7.25 -14.18
CA PRO A 181 2.92 6.78 -15.45
C PRO A 181 4.45 6.56 -15.45
N LEU A 182 5.21 7.29 -14.63
CA LEU A 182 6.67 7.14 -14.56
C LEU A 182 7.08 5.88 -13.77
N VAL A 183 6.51 5.68 -12.58
CA VAL A 183 6.98 4.65 -11.64
C VAL A 183 5.93 3.61 -11.24
N GLY A 184 4.64 3.87 -11.39
CA GLY A 184 3.55 3.00 -10.94
C GLY A 184 3.62 1.58 -11.51
N TRP A 185 4.04 1.45 -12.77
CA TRP A 185 4.24 0.14 -13.39
C TRP A 185 5.37 -0.68 -12.74
N ARG A 186 6.40 -0.03 -12.19
CA ARG A 186 7.48 -0.72 -11.45
C ARG A 186 6.96 -1.26 -10.13
N LEU A 187 6.09 -0.51 -9.45
CA LEU A 187 5.43 -0.95 -8.21
C LEU A 187 4.49 -2.14 -8.47
N VAL A 188 3.76 -2.12 -9.59
CA VAL A 188 2.95 -3.28 -10.01
C VAL A 188 3.84 -4.48 -10.32
N ALA A 189 4.93 -4.30 -11.07
CA ALA A 189 5.87 -5.38 -11.38
C ALA A 189 6.45 -6.02 -10.11
N ASP A 190 6.82 -5.20 -9.13
CA ASP A 190 7.33 -5.65 -7.83
C ASP A 190 6.29 -6.48 -7.06
N ALA A 191 5.03 -6.03 -6.99
CA ALA A 191 3.96 -6.79 -6.36
C ALA A 191 3.71 -8.14 -7.08
N LEU A 192 3.71 -8.15 -8.41
CA LEU A 192 3.53 -9.37 -9.20
C LEU A 192 4.69 -10.36 -9.02
N ALA A 193 5.93 -9.89 -8.87
CA ALA A 193 7.06 -10.75 -8.56
C ALA A 193 6.87 -11.49 -7.23
N HIS A 194 6.40 -10.78 -6.19
CA HIS A 194 6.12 -11.38 -4.88
C HIS A 194 4.98 -12.40 -4.96
N VAL A 195 3.91 -12.11 -5.71
CA VAL A 195 2.82 -13.06 -5.98
C VAL A 195 3.35 -14.32 -6.67
N GLN A 196 4.18 -14.17 -7.71
CA GLN A 196 4.79 -15.30 -8.42
C GLN A 196 5.67 -16.15 -7.50
N ILE A 197 6.50 -15.53 -6.67
CA ILE A 197 7.34 -16.20 -5.67
C ILE A 197 6.47 -17.02 -4.68
N ARG A 198 5.36 -16.45 -4.22
CA ARG A 198 4.42 -17.14 -3.32
C ARG A 198 3.74 -18.32 -3.99
N LEU A 199 3.30 -18.18 -5.23
CA LEU A 199 2.72 -19.27 -6.01
C LEU A 199 3.71 -20.42 -6.24
N LEU A 200 4.99 -20.13 -6.46
CA LEU A 200 6.03 -21.18 -6.56
C LEU A 200 6.23 -21.95 -5.25
N SER A 201 5.83 -21.35 -4.12
CA SER A 201 5.96 -21.95 -2.79
C SER A 201 4.67 -22.65 -2.32
N GLN A 202 3.56 -22.52 -3.04
CA GLN A 202 2.23 -23.01 -2.63
C GLN A 202 1.56 -23.78 -3.77
N ASN A 203 1.16 -25.03 -3.50
CA ASN A 203 0.42 -25.85 -4.46
C ASN A 203 -1.08 -25.82 -4.13
N ALA A 204 -1.77 -24.75 -4.54
CA ALA A 204 -3.21 -24.60 -4.38
C ALA A 204 -3.89 -24.20 -5.71
N PRO A 205 -4.88 -24.96 -6.22
CA PRO A 205 -5.49 -24.70 -7.54
C PRO A 205 -6.21 -23.35 -7.66
N LEU A 206 -6.97 -22.94 -6.63
CA LEU A 206 -7.78 -21.71 -6.68
C LEU A 206 -6.92 -20.43 -6.73
N PRO A 207 -5.88 -20.26 -5.88
CA PRO A 207 -4.95 -19.13 -6.01
C PRO A 207 -4.23 -19.09 -7.36
N GLN A 208 -3.85 -20.24 -7.93
CA GLN A 208 -3.21 -20.31 -9.25
C GLN A 208 -4.17 -19.84 -10.36
N GLU A 209 -5.38 -20.41 -10.42
CA GLU A 209 -6.40 -20.05 -11.40
C GLU A 209 -6.76 -18.57 -11.34
N THR A 210 -7.02 -18.06 -10.14
CA THR A 210 -7.44 -16.67 -9.93
C THR A 210 -6.32 -15.69 -10.27
N THR A 211 -5.07 -16.06 -9.97
CA THR A 211 -3.91 -15.25 -10.35
C THR A 211 -3.68 -15.26 -11.86
N GLN A 212 -3.84 -16.39 -12.55
CA GLN A 212 -3.74 -16.44 -14.02
C GLN A 212 -4.74 -15.49 -14.68
N ARG A 213 -5.98 -15.42 -14.17
CA ARG A 213 -6.99 -14.46 -14.64
C ARG A 213 -6.59 -13.01 -14.40
N LEU A 214 -5.90 -12.70 -13.29
CA LEU A 214 -5.33 -11.37 -13.07
C LEU A 214 -4.33 -11.00 -14.16
N PHE A 215 -3.36 -11.88 -14.44
CA PHE A 215 -2.37 -11.66 -15.49
C PHE A 215 -3.02 -11.47 -16.87
N GLU A 216 -4.04 -12.27 -17.19
CA GLU A 216 -4.78 -12.11 -18.43
C GLU A 216 -5.53 -10.77 -18.50
N SER A 217 -6.20 -10.37 -17.42
CA SER A 217 -6.90 -9.08 -17.35
C SER A 217 -5.94 -7.90 -17.54
N LEU A 218 -4.77 -7.94 -16.90
CA LEU A 218 -3.71 -6.94 -17.07
C LEU A 218 -3.20 -6.90 -18.51
N ARG A 219 -3.01 -8.05 -19.15
CA ARG A 219 -2.62 -8.15 -20.57
C ARG A 219 -3.63 -7.52 -21.51
N LEU A 220 -4.92 -7.70 -21.24
CA LEU A 220 -6.00 -7.14 -22.07
C LEU A 220 -6.19 -5.64 -21.85
N SER A 221 -5.90 -5.14 -20.65
CA SER A 221 -6.15 -3.74 -20.26
C SER A 221 -4.97 -2.80 -20.53
N LEU A 222 -3.75 -3.33 -20.63
CA LEU A 222 -2.54 -2.52 -20.78
C LEU A 222 -2.03 -2.49 -22.23
N PRO A 223 -1.38 -1.38 -22.65
CA PRO A 223 -0.60 -1.38 -23.89
C PRO A 223 0.42 -2.52 -23.89
N ALA A 224 0.56 -3.21 -25.03
CA ALA A 224 1.40 -4.40 -25.14
C ALA A 224 2.85 -4.17 -24.68
N GLN A 225 3.40 -2.97 -24.97
CA GLN A 225 4.74 -2.60 -24.52
C GLN A 225 4.83 -2.51 -23.00
N ARG A 226 3.88 -1.83 -22.35
CA ARG A 226 3.84 -1.67 -20.90
C ARG A 226 3.67 -3.02 -20.19
N HIS A 227 2.79 -3.87 -20.70
CA HIS A 227 2.62 -5.23 -20.17
C HIS A 227 3.92 -6.04 -20.24
N ARG A 228 4.67 -5.98 -21.36
CA ARG A 228 5.98 -6.65 -21.49
C ARG A 228 7.00 -6.11 -20.49
N GLU A 229 7.06 -4.81 -20.28
CA GLU A 229 7.98 -4.18 -19.30
C GLU A 229 7.72 -4.67 -17.88
N ILE A 230 6.44 -4.72 -17.48
CA ILE A 230 6.02 -5.21 -16.16
C ILE A 230 6.43 -6.67 -15.98
N LEU A 231 6.12 -7.54 -16.95
CA LEU A 231 6.46 -8.96 -16.85
C LEU A 231 7.97 -9.21 -16.86
N ALA A 232 8.72 -8.45 -17.66
CA ALA A 232 10.17 -8.57 -17.69
C ALA A 232 10.79 -8.19 -16.34
N ALA A 233 10.36 -7.07 -15.74
CA ALA A 233 10.83 -6.63 -14.43
C ALA A 233 10.45 -7.64 -13.33
N ALA A 234 9.19 -8.11 -13.31
CA ALA A 234 8.74 -9.10 -12.34
C ALA A 234 9.53 -10.41 -12.46
N GLY A 235 9.71 -10.91 -13.70
CA GLY A 235 10.45 -12.13 -13.98
C GLY A 235 11.93 -12.06 -13.58
N GLN A 236 12.59 -10.92 -13.78
CA GLN A 236 13.96 -10.72 -13.31
C GLN A 236 14.10 -10.85 -11.79
N ALA A 237 13.16 -10.28 -11.03
CA ALA A 237 13.14 -10.41 -9.57
C ALA A 237 12.91 -11.86 -9.11
N VAL A 238 12.01 -12.59 -9.76
CA VAL A 238 11.79 -14.03 -9.49
C VAL A 238 13.06 -14.85 -9.77
N LEU A 239 13.74 -14.60 -10.90
CA LEU A 239 14.98 -15.29 -11.26
C LEU A 239 16.10 -15.03 -10.24
N ALA A 240 16.28 -13.76 -9.82
CA ALA A 240 17.26 -13.40 -8.80
C ALA A 240 16.98 -14.11 -7.47
N TRP A 241 15.72 -14.18 -7.05
CA TRP A 241 15.30 -14.93 -5.87
C TRP A 241 15.57 -16.44 -5.99
N GLN A 242 15.32 -17.05 -7.15
CA GLN A 242 15.61 -18.47 -7.37
C GLN A 242 17.12 -18.75 -7.30
N GLN A 243 17.93 -17.87 -7.87
CA GLN A 243 19.39 -17.99 -7.84
C GLN A 243 19.92 -17.90 -6.40
N ALA A 244 19.43 -16.96 -5.61
CA ALA A 244 19.81 -16.81 -4.19
C ALA A 244 19.43 -18.02 -3.31
N ARG A 245 18.48 -18.86 -3.76
CA ARG A 245 18.03 -20.06 -3.03
C ARG A 245 18.73 -21.34 -3.46
N ARG A 246 19.57 -21.33 -4.50
CA ARG A 246 20.33 -22.52 -4.88
C ARG A 246 21.43 -22.75 -3.84
N PRO A 247 21.55 -23.96 -3.26
CA PRO A 247 22.70 -24.29 -2.44
C PRO A 247 23.97 -24.21 -3.31
N ASN A 248 25.01 -23.55 -2.79
CA ASN A 248 26.34 -23.54 -3.40
C ASN A 248 26.96 -24.94 -3.36
#